data_AF-A0A8E2BEW0-F1
#
_entry.id   AF-A0A8E2BEW0-F1
#
_cell.length_a   1.000
_cell.length_b   1.000
_cell.length_c   1.000
_cell.angle_alpha   90.00
_cell.angle_beta   90.00
_cell.angle_gamma   90.00
#
_symmetry.space_group_name_H-M   'P 1'
#
loop_
_entity.id
_entity.type
_entity.pdbx_description
1 polymer ?
#
loop_
_entity_poly.entity_id
_entity_poly.type
_entity_poly.pdbx_seq_one_letter_code
_entity_poly.pdbx_strand_id
1 'polypeptide(L)' 'MGHFTHTLHSPESLAAMYVEARKNKSTTISTRKGIRALRMVLPAYRFADEELIAFVVEAAIDAGLAVEFDTYQTT' A
#
# COMPACT_ATOMS: atom_id res chain seq x y z
N MET A 1 31.78 -11.92 -2.42
CA MET A 1 31.01 -11.88 -3.68
C MET A 1 29.63 -11.35 -3.35
N GLY A 2 29.29 -10.15 -3.82
CA GLY A 2 28.06 -9.46 -3.44
C GLY A 2 26.87 -9.95 -4.26
N HIS A 3 25.96 -10.69 -3.63
CA HIS A 3 24.61 -10.87 -4.16
C HIS A 3 23.81 -9.61 -3.85
N PHE A 4 23.76 -8.67 -4.78
CA PHE A 4 22.72 -7.64 -4.76
C PHE A 4 21.41 -8.33 -5.16
N THR A 5 20.67 -8.85 -4.18
CA THR A 5 19.26 -9.16 -4.38
C THR A 5 18.54 -7.83 -4.55
N HIS A 6 18.41 -7.38 -5.79
CA HIS A 6 17.44 -6.37 -6.17
C HIS A 6 16.07 -7.02 -5.99
N THR A 7 15.60 -7.11 -4.75
CA THR A 7 14.29 -7.65 -4.43
C THR A 7 13.31 -6.65 -5.04
N LEU A 8 12.86 -6.92 -6.26
CA LEU A 8 11.75 -6.22 -6.87
C LEU A 8 10.54 -6.56 -5.99
N HIS A 9 10.31 -5.73 -4.98
CA HIS A 9 9.15 -5.87 -4.13
C HIS A 9 7.92 -5.65 -5.01
N SER A 10 7.06 -6.66 -5.09
CA SER A 10 5.80 -6.54 -5.80
C SER A 10 4.93 -5.46 -5.12
N PRO A 11 4.00 -4.81 -5.84
CA PRO A 11 3.09 -3.82 -5.27
C PRO A 11 2.37 -4.33 -4.00
N GLU A 12 1.97 -5.60 -4.01
CA GLU A 12 1.32 -6.31 -2.91
C GLU A 12 2.25 -6.41 -1.69
N SER A 13 3.52 -6.76 -1.93
CA SER A 13 4.54 -6.84 -0.88
C SER A 13 4.77 -5.47 -0.23
N LEU A 14 4.80 -4.41 -1.04
CA LEU A 14 4.95 -3.03 -0.57
C LEU A 14 3.71 -2.57 0.22
N ALA A 15 2.51 -2.98 -0.20
CA ALA A 15 1.27 -2.69 0.50
C ALA A 15 1.23 -3.39 1.86
N ALA A 16 1.61 -4.67 1.91
CA ALA A 16 1.74 -5.43 3.16
C ALA A 16 2.76 -4.79 4.13
N MET A 17 3.93 -4.39 3.62
CA MET A 17 4.93 -3.68 4.43
C MET A 17 4.39 -2.35 5.00
N TYR A 18 3.65 -1.58 4.19
CA TYR A 18 3.01 -0.35 4.66
C TYR A 18 2.00 -0.63 5.77
N VAL A 19 1.12 -1.62 5.58
CA VAL A 19 0.08 -1.98 6.56
C VAL A 19 0.70 -2.47 7.86
N GLU A 20 1.67 -3.37 7.80
CA GLU A 20 2.38 -3.88 8.99
C GLU A 20 3.11 -2.75 9.74
N ALA A 21 3.72 -1.81 9.04
CA ALA A 21 4.35 -0.63 9.65
C ALA A 21 3.33 0.30 10.34
N ARG A 22 2.06 0.27 9.92
CA ARG A 22 0.97 1.08 10.48
C ARG A 22 0.19 0.38 11.57
N LYS A 23 0.15 -0.95 11.59
CA LYS A 23 -0.52 -1.79 12.59
C LYS A 23 -0.20 -1.40 14.03
N ASN A 24 1.07 -1.08 14.31
CA ASN A 24 1.50 -0.68 15.65
C ASN A 24 1.21 0.79 16.01
N LYS A 25 0.75 1.59 15.03
CA LYS A 25 0.59 3.06 15.16
C LYS A 25 -0.84 3.54 14.96
N SER A 26 -1.72 2.72 14.40
CA SER A 26 -3.09 3.08 14.07
C SER A 26 -3.97 1.84 13.99
N THR A 27 -5.23 2.01 14.38
CA THR A 27 -6.28 0.97 14.27
C THR A 27 -6.89 0.89 12.87
N THR A 28 -6.62 1.88 12.01
CA THR A 28 -7.27 2.03 10.71
C THR A 28 -6.27 2.40 9.61
N ILE A 29 -6.44 1.83 8.43
CA ILE A 29 -5.63 2.08 7.23
C ILE A 29 -6.39 3.01 6.28
N SER A 30 -5.84 4.20 6.03
CA SER A 30 -6.38 5.14 5.03
C SER A 30 -5.86 4.79 3.65
N THR A 31 -6.76 4.51 2.70
CA THR A 31 -6.40 4.16 1.31
C THR A 31 -5.61 5.27 0.64
N ARG A 32 -5.95 6.54 0.88
CA ARG A 32 -5.22 7.71 0.36
C ARG A 32 -3.75 7.70 0.81
N LYS A 33 -3.50 7.46 2.11
CA LYS A 33 -2.13 7.39 2.65
C LYS A 33 -1.38 6.17 2.13
N GLY A 34 -2.07 5.04 1.96
CA GLY A 34 -1.51 3.82 1.37
C GLY A 34 -1.07 4.01 -0.07
N ILE A 35 -1.94 4.51 -0.95
CA ILE A 35 -1.63 4.80 -2.36
C ILE A 35 -0.47 5.79 -2.45
N ARG A 36 -0.49 6.87 -1.64
CA ARG A 36 0.61 7.84 -1.61
C ARG A 36 1.93 7.18 -1.23
N ALA A 37 1.92 6.24 -0.27
CA ALA A 37 3.11 5.49 0.11
C ALA A 37 3.61 4.59 -1.02
N LEU A 38 2.71 3.86 -1.69
CA LEU A 38 3.04 3.01 -2.82
C LEU A 38 3.59 3.82 -4.00
N ARG A 39 3.02 4.98 -4.32
CA ARG A 39 3.49 5.86 -5.41
C ARG A 39 4.88 6.49 -5.15
N MET A 40 5.38 6.48 -3.92
CA MET A 40 6.77 6.94 -3.65
C MET A 40 7.81 5.93 -4.14
N VAL A 41 7.42 4.66 -4.28
CA VAL A 41 8.32 3.55 -4.62
C VAL A 41 7.96 2.88 -5.95
N LEU A 42 6.70 2.94 -6.37
CA LEU A 42 6.21 2.42 -7.64
C LEU A 42 6.15 3.53 -8.71
N PRO A 43 6.49 3.23 -9.97
CA PRO A 43 6.33 4.16 -11.07
C PRO A 43 4.84 4.47 -11.31
N ALA A 44 4.49 5.77 -11.28
CA ALA A 44 3.11 6.25 -11.30
C ALA A 44 2.29 5.89 -12.56
N TYR A 45 2.95 5.55 -13.67
CA TYR A 45 2.29 5.20 -14.93
C TYR A 45 1.92 3.71 -15.04
N ARG A 46 2.39 2.88 -14.11
CA ARG A 46 2.30 1.42 -14.23
C ARG A 46 1.04 0.83 -13.60
N PHE A 47 0.40 1.53 -12.67
CA PHE A 47 -0.75 1.02 -11.92
C PHE A 47 -1.81 2.11 -11.80
N ALA A 48 -3.07 1.72 -12.00
CA ALA A 48 -4.20 2.60 -11.73
C ALA A 48 -4.39 2.79 -10.22
N ASP A 49 -5.02 3.89 -9.80
CA ASP A 49 -5.31 4.11 -8.38
C ASP A 49 -6.20 3.02 -7.81
N GLU A 50 -7.14 2.49 -8.58
CA GLU A 50 -8.02 1.37 -8.21
C GLU A 50 -7.24 0.10 -7.88
N GLU A 51 -6.20 -0.22 -8.65
CA GLU A 51 -5.32 -1.37 -8.37
C GLU A 51 -4.52 -1.16 -7.09
N LEU A 52 -3.97 0.05 -6.90
CA LEU A 52 -3.23 0.40 -5.69
C LEU A 52 -4.13 0.39 -4.44
N ILE A 53 -5.40 0.78 -4.59
CA ILE A 53 -6.41 0.67 -3.53
C ILE A 53 -6.63 -0.79 -3.17
N ALA A 54 -6.84 -1.65 -4.16
CA ALA A 54 -7.07 -3.08 -3.93
C ALA A 54 -5.92 -3.70 -3.13
N PHE A 55 -4.66 -3.45 -3.50
CA PHE A 55 -3.51 -3.98 -2.77
C PHE A 55 -3.46 -3.52 -1.30
N VAL A 56 -3.77 -2.25 -1.03
CA VAL A 56 -3.79 -1.71 0.34
C VAL A 56 -4.95 -2.29 1.15
N VAL A 57 -6.12 -2.44 0.53
CA VAL A 57 -7.33 -2.99 1.16
C VAL A 57 -7.12 -4.46 1.53
N GLU A 58 -6.64 -5.27 0.59
CA GLU A 58 -6.35 -6.70 0.82
C GLU A 58 -5.33 -6.87 1.95
N ALA A 59 -4.22 -6.14 1.89
CA ALA A 59 -3.22 -6.17 2.94
C ALA A 59 -3.77 -5.76 4.32
N ALA A 60 -4.68 -4.78 4.38
CA ALA A 60 -5.31 -4.36 5.62
C ALA A 60 -6.28 -5.41 6.18
N ILE A 61 -7.05 -6.07 5.31
CA ILE A 61 -7.95 -7.17 5.68
C ILE A 61 -7.13 -8.34 6.25
N ASP A 62 -6.04 -8.73 5.57
CA ASP A 62 -5.15 -9.80 6.04
C ASP A 62 -4.51 -9.48 7.39
N ALA A 63 -4.21 -8.20 7.64
CA ALA A 63 -3.68 -7.73 8.91
C ALA A 63 -4.74 -7.56 10.02
N GLY A 64 -6.03 -7.73 9.71
CA GLY A 64 -7.15 -7.54 10.64
C GLY A 64 -7.41 -6.07 11.00
N LEU A 65 -7.05 -5.14 10.12
CA LEU A 65 -7.21 -3.70 10.34
C LEU A 65 -8.41 -3.15 9.57
N ALA A 66 -9.10 -2.18 10.17
CA ALA A 66 -10.17 -1.46 9.49
C ALA A 66 -9.59 -0.60 8.35
N VAL A 67 -10.37 -0.43 7.27
CA VAL A 67 -9.97 0.42 6.14
C VAL A 67 -10.85 1.66 6.07
N GLU A 68 -10.23 2.81 5.93
CA GLU A 68 -10.87 4.11 5.69
C GLU A 68 -10.68 4.49 4.22
N PHE A 69 -11.80 4.56 3.48
CA PHE A 69 -11.81 4.89 2.07
C PHE A 69 -11.84 6.41 1.86
N ASP A 70 -10.68 7.06 1.96
CA ASP A 70 -10.51 8.50 1.73
C ASP A 70 -10.13 8.85 0.27
N THR A 71 -10.37 7.95 -0.67
CA THR A 71 -10.02 8.17 -2.07
C THR A 71 -10.89 9.27 -2.66
N TYR A 72 -10.23 10.15 -3.40
CA TYR A 72 -10.71 11.48 -3.82
C TYR A 72 -12.19 11.51 -4.25
N GLN A 73 -13.00 12.30 -3.51
CA GLN A 73 -14.10 13.02 -4.13
C GLN A 73 -13.47 14.07 -5.05
N THR A 74 -13.35 13.77 -6.34
CA THR A 74 -13.24 14.83 -7.35
C THR A 74 -14.65 15.36 -7.59
N THR A 75 -14.87 16.59 -7.13
CA THR A 75 -15.94 17.47 -7.59
C THR A 75 -15.83 17.70 -9.08
#